data_AF-X1RSY5-F1
#
_entry.id   AF-X1RSY5-F1
#
_cell.length_a   1.000
_cell.length_b   1.000
_cell.length_c   1.000
_cell.angle_alpha   90.00
_cell.angle_beta   90.00
_cell.angle_gamma   90.00
#
_symmetry.space_group_name_H-M   'P 1'
#
loop_
_entity.id
_entity.type
_entity.pdbx_description
1 polymer ?
#
loop_
_entity_poly.entity_id
_entity_poly.type
_entity_poly.pdbx_seq_one_letter_code
_entity_poly.pdbx_strand_id
1 'polypeptide(L)'
;MIILEYRDSKFHEASGPSVSGISLKVDDAQKKLILIVPAGASMIQRRAAERNARGISKIGFQTNAKGGVGRGFELVFEGHGGGLPDRLKHSPREAS
;
A
#
# COMPACT_ATOMS: atom_id res chain seq x y z
N MET A 1 -3.84 -9.50 -12.53
CA MET A 1 -3.34 -8.98 -11.24
C MET A 1 -2.52 -7.73 -11.52
N ILE A 2 -2.80 -6.61 -10.86
CA ILE A 2 -2.07 -5.35 -11.05
C ILE A 2 -1.09 -5.18 -9.89
N ILE A 3 0.14 -4.76 -10.17
CA ILE A 3 1.16 -4.50 -9.16
C ILE A 3 1.52 -3.02 -9.25
N LEU A 4 1.49 -2.34 -8.12
CA LEU A 4 1.97 -0.98 -8.00
C LEU A 4 3.27 -0.95 -7.20
N GLU A 5 4.25 -0.19 -7.64
CA GLU A 5 5.52 0.01 -6.95
C GLU A 5 5.56 1.38 -6.30
N TYR A 6 6.04 1.43 -5.05
CA TYR A 6 6.23 2.68 -4.33
C TYR A 6 7.59 3.29 -4.66
N ARG A 7 7.59 4.43 -5.34
CA ARG A 7 8.77 5.22 -5.68
C ARG A 7 8.41 6.70 -5.70
N ASP A 8 9.37 7.58 -5.47
CA ASP A 8 9.14 9.04 -5.48
C ASP A 8 7.94 9.49 -4.62
N SER A 9 7.78 8.84 -3.47
CA SER A 9 6.70 9.06 -2.50
C SER A 9 5.26 8.74 -2.95
N LYS A 10 5.08 7.96 -4.03
CA LYS A 10 3.77 7.57 -4.57
C LYS A 10 3.80 6.19 -5.23
N PHE A 11 2.62 5.63 -5.52
CA PHE A 11 2.51 4.37 -6.24
C PHE A 11 2.48 4.57 -7.75
N HIS A 12 3.15 3.68 -8.47
CA HIS A 12 3.18 3.63 -9.93
C HIS A 12 2.86 2.23 -10.41
N GLU A 13 2.15 2.10 -11.52
CA GLU A 13 1.92 0.80 -12.15
C GLU A 13 3.26 0.19 -12.60
N ALA A 14 3.52 -1.05 -12.17
CA ALA A 14 4.72 -1.79 -12.51
C ALA A 14 4.43 -2.77 -13.66
N SER A 15 5.31 -2.81 -14.66
CA SER A 15 5.19 -3.68 -15.84
C SER A 15 5.73 -5.10 -15.61
N GLY A 16 6.10 -5.46 -14.38
CA GLY A 16 6.73 -6.74 -14.03
C GLY A 16 6.74 -6.99 -12.53
N PRO A 17 7.24 -8.16 -12.06
CA PRO A 17 7.37 -8.45 -10.64
C PRO A 17 8.28 -7.40 -9.99
N SER A 18 7.80 -6.73 -8.93
CA SER A 18 8.58 -5.73 -8.18
C SER A 18 9.80 -6.39 -7.55
N VAL A 19 11.00 -5.94 -7.89
CA VAL A 19 12.25 -6.68 -7.59
C VAL A 19 13.01 -6.13 -6.38
N SER A 20 12.64 -4.99 -5.78
CA SER A 20 13.46 -4.43 -4.68
C SER A 20 12.77 -3.46 -3.72
N GLY A 21 11.50 -3.09 -3.95
CA GLY A 21 10.84 -1.98 -3.24
C GLY A 21 9.61 -2.37 -2.43
N ILE A 22 8.99 -1.35 -1.81
CA ILE A 22 7.63 -1.48 -1.28
C ILE A 22 6.68 -1.60 -2.48
N SER A 23 5.78 -2.59 -2.45
CA SER A 23 4.82 -2.82 -3.54
C SER A 23 3.40 -2.99 -3.00
N LEU A 24 2.40 -2.70 -3.82
CA LEU A 24 0.99 -2.88 -3.53
C LEU A 24 0.38 -3.75 -4.62
N LYS A 25 0.01 -4.99 -4.27
CA LYS A 25 -0.71 -5.87 -5.19
C LYS A 25 -2.19 -5.58 -5.12
N VAL A 26 -2.84 -5.46 -6.27
CA VAL A 26 -4.28 -5.33 -6.39
C VAL A 26 -4.85 -6.70 -6.77
N ASP A 27 -5.53 -7.32 -5.82
CA ASP A 27 -6.28 -8.57 -6.02
C ASP A 27 -7.77 -8.22 -6.18
N ASP A 28 -8.22 -8.18 -7.43
CA ASP A 28 -9.62 -7.89 -7.75
C ASP A 28 -10.56 -9.04 -7.37
N ALA A 29 -10.08 -10.29 -7.41
CA ALA A 29 -10.89 -11.45 -7.11
C ALA A 29 -11.25 -11.51 -5.61
N GLN A 30 -10.29 -11.15 -4.76
CA GLN A 30 -10.51 -11.08 -3.31
C GLN A 30 -10.92 -9.69 -2.82
N LYS A 31 -10.99 -8.68 -3.72
CA LYS A 31 -11.21 -7.27 -3.39
C LYS A 31 -10.24 -6.77 -2.32
N LYS A 32 -8.94 -7.09 -2.49
CA LYS A 32 -7.85 -6.76 -1.56
C LYS A 32 -6.75 -5.92 -2.20
N LEU A 33 -6.19 -5.03 -1.41
CA LEU A 33 -4.94 -4.32 -1.67
C LEU A 33 -3.90 -4.87 -0.71
N ILE A 34 -2.89 -5.57 -1.24
CA ILE A 34 -1.89 -6.25 -0.41
C ILE A 34 -0.60 -5.45 -0.47
N LEU A 35 -0.33 -4.68 0.60
CA LEU A 35 0.86 -3.87 0.74
C LEU A 35 2.02 -4.74 1.24
N ILE A 36 3.04 -4.89 0.41
CA ILE A 36 4.24 -5.66 0.70
C ILE A 36 5.38 -4.71 1.01
N VAL A 37 5.94 -4.86 2.21
CA VAL A 37 7.02 -4.01 2.71
C VAL A 37 8.28 -4.86 2.97
N PRO A 38 9.41 -4.61 2.29
CA PRO A 38 10.64 -5.34 2.55
C PRO A 38 11.24 -4.96 3.91
N ALA A 39 11.97 -5.90 4.52
CA ALA A 39 12.57 -5.71 5.85
C ALA A 39 13.50 -4.48 5.92
N GLY A 40 14.21 -4.17 4.83
CA GLY A 40 15.10 -3.01 4.72
C GLY A 40 14.42 -1.64 4.56
N ALA A 41 13.09 -1.58 4.45
CA ALA A 41 12.39 -0.31 4.31
C ALA A 41 12.37 0.46 5.64
N SER A 42 12.78 1.74 5.59
CA SER A 42 12.73 2.65 6.74
C SER A 42 11.31 2.90 7.23
N MET A 43 11.12 3.16 8.53
CA MET A 43 9.81 3.46 9.11
C MET A 43 9.07 4.61 8.42
N ILE A 44 9.81 5.59 7.89
CA ILE A 44 9.25 6.72 7.13
C ILE A 44 8.66 6.22 5.81
N GLN A 45 9.41 5.41 5.04
CA GLN A 45 8.91 4.80 3.81
C GLN A 45 7.70 3.92 4.07
N ARG A 46 7.70 3.14 5.16
CA ARG A 46 6.57 2.29 5.56
C ARG A 46 5.29 3.11 5.78
N ARG A 47 5.36 4.14 6.64
CA ARG A 47 4.21 5.01 6.93
C ARG A 47 3.72 5.74 5.69
N ALA A 48 4.64 6.23 4.86
CA ALA A 48 4.28 6.97 3.67
C ALA A 48 3.60 6.06 2.62
N ALA A 49 4.11 4.85 2.42
CA ALA A 49 3.47 3.85 1.55
C ALA A 49 2.11 3.41 2.09
N GLU A 50 1.98 3.18 3.40
CA GLU A 50 0.69 2.87 4.02
C GLU A 50 -0.34 3.98 3.80
N ARG A 51 0.04 5.24 4.05
CA ARG A 51 -0.86 6.38 3.83
C ARG A 51 -1.34 6.45 2.38
N ASN A 52 -0.44 6.22 1.43
CA ASN A 52 -0.79 6.18 0.01
C ASN A 52 -1.71 5.00 -0.32
N ALA A 53 -1.44 3.81 0.21
CA ALA A 53 -2.25 2.62 -0.03
C ALA A 53 -3.67 2.76 0.54
N ARG A 54 -3.81 3.35 1.74
CA ARG A 54 -5.12 3.75 2.31
C ARG A 54 -5.82 4.81 1.47
N GLY A 55 -5.07 5.71 0.84
CA GLY A 55 -5.62 6.65 -0.14
C GLY A 55 -6.26 5.89 -1.30
N ILE A 56 -5.51 4.97 -1.90
CA ILE A 56 -5.98 4.13 -3.01
C ILE A 56 -7.23 3.31 -2.61
N SER A 57 -7.28 2.76 -1.40
CA SER A 57 -8.48 2.02 -0.95
C SER A 57 -9.73 2.91 -0.87
N LYS A 58 -9.57 4.21 -0.61
CA LYS A 58 -10.69 5.17 -0.50
C LYS A 58 -11.13 5.74 -1.85
N ILE A 59 -10.18 6.20 -2.66
CA ILE A 59 -10.48 6.95 -3.89
C ILE A 59 -10.21 6.17 -5.18
N GLY A 60 -9.56 5.01 -5.09
CA GLY A 60 -9.09 4.23 -6.23
C GLY A 60 -7.74 4.69 -6.75
N PHE A 61 -7.12 3.84 -7.56
CA PHE A 61 -5.92 4.13 -8.33
C PHE A 61 -6.27 4.07 -9.81
N GLN A 62 -5.87 5.08 -10.57
CA GLN A 62 -6.07 5.11 -12.01
C GLN A 62 -4.91 4.40 -12.72
N THR A 63 -5.21 3.34 -13.46
CA THR A 63 -4.22 2.60 -14.23
C THR A 63 -3.98 3.23 -15.59
N ASN A 64 -2.84 2.88 -16.20
CA ASN A 64 -2.51 3.28 -17.57
C ASN A 64 -3.51 2.71 -18.59
N ALA A 65 -4.15 1.58 -18.27
CA ALA A 65 -5.24 0.99 -19.05
C ALA A 65 -6.58 1.74 -18.93
N LYS A 66 -6.59 2.95 -18.35
CA LYS A 66 -7.78 3.82 -18.13
C LYS A 66 -8.85 3.25 -17.18
N GLY A 67 -8.53 2.21 -16.40
CA GLY A 67 -9.42 1.62 -15.40
C GLY A 67 -9.10 2.11 -13.98
N GLY A 68 -10.12 2.37 -13.18
CA GLY A 68 -9.97 2.62 -11.74
C GLY A 68 -9.94 1.31 -10.95
N VAL A 69 -8.96 1.12 -10.08
CA VAL A 69 -8.81 -0.11 -9.28
C VAL A 69 -8.63 0.18 -7.79
N GLY A 70 -8.91 -0.80 -6.94
CA GLY A 70 -8.62 -0.72 -5.50
C GLY A 70 -9.61 0.08 -4.66
N ARG A 71 -10.55 0.82 -5.26
CA ARG A 71 -11.56 1.56 -4.50
C ARG A 71 -12.48 0.58 -3.75
N GLY A 72 -12.62 0.77 -2.45
CA GLY A 72 -13.42 -0.08 -1.57
C GLY A 72 -12.77 -1.40 -1.19
N PHE A 73 -11.51 -1.64 -1.58
CA PHE A 73 -10.83 -2.90 -1.30
C PHE A 73 -10.26 -2.91 0.11
N GLU A 74 -10.21 -4.10 0.72
CA GLU A 74 -9.59 -4.31 2.02
C GLU A 74 -8.06 -4.15 1.90
N LEU A 75 -7.46 -3.30 2.75
CA LEU A 75 -6.01 -3.14 2.79
C LEU A 75 -5.39 -4.17 3.74
N VAL A 76 -4.59 -5.08 3.19
CA VAL A 76 -3.85 -6.13 3.88
C VAL A 76 -2.36 -5.80 3.83
N PHE A 77 -1.62 -6.12 4.89
CA PHE A 77 -0.19 -5.87 4.99
C PHE A 77 0.58 -7.21 5.02
N GLU A 78 1.51 -7.39 4.10
CA GLU A 78 2.41 -8.55 4.03
C GLU A 78 3.86 -8.09 4.26
N GLY A 79 4.53 -8.64 5.28
CA GLY A 79 5.92 -8.30 5.57
C GLY A 79 6.53 -9.21 6.62
N HIS A 80 7.83 -9.49 6.50
CA HIS A 80 8.64 -10.11 7.55
C HIS A 80 8.96 -9.04 8.61
N GLY A 81 8.31 -9.16 9.77
CA GLY A 81 8.37 -8.16 10.83
C GLY A 81 6.95 -7.71 11.11
N GLY A 82 6.39 -8.35 12.14
CA GLY A 82 4.99 -8.33 12.54
C GLY A 82 4.31 -6.96 12.46
N GLY A 83 2.99 -7.02 12.36
CA GLY A 83 2.12 -5.87 12.16
C GLY A 83 2.54 -4.66 12.97
N LEU A 84 2.26 -3.48 12.41
CA LEU A 84 2.40 -2.17 13.06
C LEU A 84 2.27 -2.32 14.59
N PRO A 85 3.32 -2.02 15.39
CA PRO A 85 3.20 -2.11 16.84
C PRO A 85 1.95 -1.34 17.26
N ASP A 86 1.13 -1.90 18.17
CA ASP A 86 -0.23 -1.41 18.49
C ASP A 86 -0.32 0.11 18.73
N ARG A 87 0.79 0.73 19.16
CA ARG A 87 0.97 2.19 19.31
C ARG A 87 0.77 2.99 18.01
N LEU A 88 0.78 2.36 16.83
CA LEU A 88 0.55 2.98 15.53
C LEU A 88 -0.87 2.77 14.98
N LYS A 89 -1.70 1.96 15.64
CA LYS A 89 -3.13 1.84 15.31
C LYS A 89 -3.95 3.03 15.79
N HIS A 90 -3.40 3.84 16.70
CA HIS A 90 -4.03 5.05 17.21
C HIS A 90 -3.42 6.31 16.56
N SER A 91 -4.27 7.11 15.90
CA SER A 91 -3.94 8.47 15.50
C SER A 91 -3.59 9.31 16.74
N PRO A 92 -2.54 10.15 16.74
CA PRO A 92 -2.23 11.05 17.85
C PRO A 92 -3.09 12.33 17.81
N ARG A 93 -4.37 12.22 17.46
CA ARG A 93 -5.31 13.34 17.57
C ARG A 93 -6.26 13.05 18.71
N GLU A 94 -6.36 14.04 19.59
CA GLU A 94 -7.19 14.11 20.80
C GLU A 94 -6.46 13.77 22.11
N ALA A 95 -5.57 14.67 22.51
CA ALA A 95 -5.53 15.12 23.89
C ALA A 95 -5.69 16.64 23.84
N SER A 96 -6.88 17.07 24.25
CA SER A 96 -7.23 18.46 24.55
C SER A 96 -6.38 19.01 25.69
#